data_AF-A0A4Y9TBW3-F1
#
_entry.id   AF-A0A4Y9TBW3-F1
#
_cell.length_a   1.000
_cell.length_b   1.000
_cell.length_c   1.000
_cell.angle_alpha   90.00
_cell.angle_beta   90.00
_cell.angle_gamma   90.00
#
_symmetry.space_group_name_H-M   'P 1'
#
loop_
_entity.id
_entity.type
_entity.pdbx_description
1 polymer ?
#
loop_
_entity_poly.entity_id
_entity_poly.type
_entity_poly.pdbx_seq_one_letter_code
_entity_poly.pdbx_strand_id
1 'polypeptide(L)'
;SSHSVTQLRCSAVAGSANNQLTHLDVADQLERRGILYAPDYVINAGGLIYVSLKHRGEELSTITAHLSKISSRLTEVFAHAQAEKRSPARVADELAEKVLYR
;
A
#
# COMPACT_ATOMS: atom_id res chain seq x y z
N SER A 1 14.17 -6.66 3.37
CA SER A 1 15.47 -6.13 3.85
C SER A 1 16.29 -5.61 2.69
N SER A 2 17.32 -4.79 2.93
CA SER A 2 18.22 -4.26 1.88
C SER A 2 18.90 -5.36 1.06
N HIS A 3 19.31 -6.45 1.71
CA HIS A 3 19.95 -7.59 1.02
C HIS A 3 19.02 -8.24 -0.02
N SER A 4 17.74 -8.46 0.33
CA SER A 4 16.78 -9.05 -0.60
C SER A 4 16.50 -8.13 -1.78
N VAL A 5 16.49 -6.80 -1.57
CA VAL A 5 16.23 -5.84 -2.65
C VAL A 5 17.21 -6.07 -3.78
N THR A 6 18.52 -6.18 -3.53
CA THR A 6 19.54 -6.31 -4.60
C THR A 6 19.35 -7.54 -5.50
N GLN A 7 18.65 -8.57 -5.02
CA GLN A 7 18.38 -9.80 -5.75
C GLN A 7 17.10 -9.74 -6.59
N LEU A 8 16.22 -8.77 -6.35
CA LEU A 8 14.95 -8.64 -7.08
C LEU A 8 15.18 -8.28 -8.55
N ARG A 9 14.51 -9.04 -9.42
CA ARG A 9 14.44 -8.87 -10.87
C ARG A 9 12.98 -8.70 -11.32
N CYS A 10 12.33 -7.68 -10.80
CA CYS A 10 10.94 -7.35 -11.10
C CYS A 10 10.76 -5.84 -11.23
N SER A 11 9.69 -5.43 -11.91
CA SER A 11 9.31 -4.01 -12.03
C SER A 11 8.47 -3.53 -10.85
N ALA A 12 7.86 -4.46 -10.10
CA ALA A 12 7.02 -4.13 -8.96
C ALA A 12 7.07 -5.22 -7.87
N VAL A 13 6.79 -4.80 -6.64
CA VAL A 13 6.56 -5.64 -5.47
C VAL A 13 5.17 -5.30 -4.93
N ALA A 14 4.25 -6.25 -5.02
CA ALA A 14 2.89 -6.14 -4.54
C ALA A 14 2.46 -7.49 -3.95
N GLY A 15 2.12 -7.52 -2.67
CA GLY A 15 1.78 -8.76 -1.98
C GLY A 15 0.89 -8.52 -0.77
N SER A 16 0.23 -9.58 -0.29
CA SER A 16 -0.70 -9.53 0.84
C SER A 16 -0.05 -9.75 2.21
N ALA A 17 1.25 -10.06 2.26
CA ALA A 17 1.95 -10.26 3.53
C ALA A 17 1.99 -8.97 4.36
N ASN A 18 1.93 -9.10 5.69
CA ASN A 18 2.06 -7.97 6.62
C ASN A 18 3.54 -7.67 6.90
N ASN A 19 3.87 -6.39 7.11
CA ASN A 19 5.20 -5.90 7.50
C ASN A 19 6.31 -6.37 6.54
N GLN A 20 6.09 -6.21 5.24
CA GLN A 20 7.03 -6.67 4.19
C GLN A 20 8.36 -5.92 4.22
N LEU A 21 8.34 -4.67 4.68
CA LEU A 21 9.53 -3.86 4.86
C LEU A 21 10.06 -4.00 6.28
N THR A 22 11.37 -4.18 6.41
CA THR A 22 12.05 -4.13 7.71
C THR A 22 12.18 -2.68 8.22
N HIS A 23 12.36 -1.73 7.30
CA HIS A 23 12.41 -0.27 7.55
C HIS A 23 12.00 0.47 6.28
N LEU A 24 11.54 1.72 6.40
CA LEU A 24 11.15 2.57 5.25
C LEU A 24 12.31 2.78 4.25
N ASP A 25 13.56 2.76 4.71
CA ASP A 25 14.74 2.90 3.84
C ASP A 25 14.86 1.75 2.80
N VAL A 26 14.18 0.63 3.03
CA VAL A 26 14.07 -0.46 2.05
C VAL A 26 13.14 -0.06 0.90
N ALA A 27 12.06 0.67 1.16
CA ALA A 27 11.20 1.22 0.12
C ALA A 27 11.96 2.25 -0.74
N ASP A 28 12.80 3.07 -0.12
CA ASP A 28 13.61 4.05 -0.85
C ASP A 28 14.66 3.38 -1.75
N GLN A 29 15.15 2.20 -1.37
CA GLN A 29 16.03 1.40 -2.23
C GLN A 29 15.29 0.79 -3.42
N LEU A 30 14.04 0.35 -3.23
CA LEU A 30 13.18 -0.10 -4.32
C LEU A 30 12.92 1.04 -5.30
N GLU A 31 12.57 2.22 -4.80
CA GLU A 31 12.34 3.44 -5.59
C GLU A 31 13.58 3.83 -6.40
N ARG A 32 14.77 3.88 -5.76
CA ARG A 32 16.03 4.17 -6.47
C ARG A 32 16.37 3.18 -7.59
N ARG A 33 15.85 1.96 -7.51
CA ARG A 33 16.02 0.92 -8.54
C ARG A 33 14.88 0.90 -9.57
N GLY A 34 13.93 1.82 -9.47
CA GLY A 34 12.75 1.86 -10.35
C GLY A 34 11.80 0.68 -10.14
N ILE A 35 11.82 0.06 -8.95
CA ILE A 35 10.90 -1.02 -8.60
C ILE A 35 9.74 -0.43 -7.81
N LEU A 36 8.54 -0.46 -8.39
CA LEU A 36 7.34 0.05 -7.75
C LEU A 36 6.96 -0.82 -6.55
N TYR A 37 6.89 -0.24 -5.36
CA TYR A 37 6.41 -0.93 -4.16
C TYR A 37 4.97 -0.52 -3.84
N ALA A 38 4.06 -1.48 -3.73
CA ALA A 38 2.72 -1.25 -3.20
C ALA A 38 2.73 -1.45 -1.67
N PRO A 39 2.43 -0.40 -0.86
CA PRO A 39 2.44 -0.51 0.60
C PRO A 39 1.48 -1.58 1.08
N ASP A 40 1.98 -2.48 1.92
CA ASP A 40 1.26 -3.66 2.38
C ASP A 40 -0.05 -3.30 3.10
N TYR A 41 -0.03 -2.37 4.05
CA TYR A 41 -1.22 -1.93 4.79
C TYR A 41 -2.30 -1.24 3.93
N VAL A 42 -1.97 -0.85 2.69
CA VAL A 42 -2.96 -0.34 1.73
C VAL A 42 -3.52 -1.49 0.89
N ILE A 43 -2.65 -2.32 0.32
CA ILE A 43 -3.04 -3.40 -0.60
C ILE A 43 -3.72 -4.58 0.13
N ASN A 44 -3.36 -4.85 1.38
CA ASN A 44 -3.90 -5.97 2.17
C ASN A 44 -5.15 -5.61 3.01
N ALA A 45 -5.60 -4.35 2.95
CA ALA A 45 -6.73 -3.85 3.74
C ALA A 45 -8.07 -4.56 3.45
N GLY A 46 -8.16 -5.29 2.34
CA GLY A 46 -9.38 -5.96 1.89
C GLY A 46 -9.97 -6.93 2.92
N GLY A 47 -9.14 -7.69 3.64
CA GLY A 47 -9.61 -8.62 4.66
C GLY A 47 -10.33 -7.92 5.82
N LEU A 48 -9.74 -6.84 6.34
CA LEU A 48 -10.34 -6.05 7.42
C LEU A 48 -11.62 -5.33 6.97
N ILE A 49 -11.63 -4.77 5.75
CA ILE A 49 -12.83 -4.14 5.17
C ILE A 49 -13.95 -5.17 5.06
N TYR A 50 -13.66 -6.35 4.52
CA TYR A 50 -14.63 -7.41 4.34
C TYR A 50 -15.24 -7.86 5.67
N VAL A 51 -14.39 -8.21 6.63
CA VAL A 51 -14.82 -8.69 7.96
C VAL A 51 -15.65 -7.62 8.68
N SER A 52 -15.18 -6.37 8.68
CA SER A 52 -15.88 -5.25 9.33
C SER A 52 -17.28 -5.01 8.75
N LEU A 53 -17.42 -4.95 7.42
CA LEU A 53 -18.71 -4.72 6.76
C LEU A 53 -19.63 -5.94 6.87
N LYS A 54 -19.09 -7.16 6.76
CA LYS A 54 -19.86 -8.38 7.02
C LYS A 54 -20.45 -8.41 8.43
N HIS A 55 -19.67 -8.05 9.44
CA HIS A 55 -20.17 -7.98 10.82
C HIS A 55 -21.27 -6.93 11.02
N ARG A 56 -21.32 -5.89 10.17
CA ARG A 56 -22.38 -4.87 10.17
C ARG A 56 -23.63 -5.28 9.38
N GLY A 57 -23.64 -6.48 8.78
CA GLY A 57 -24.76 -6.97 7.98
C GLY A 57 -24.84 -6.36 6.58
N GLU A 58 -23.74 -5.79 6.07
CA GLU A 58 -23.72 -5.17 4.75
C GLU A 58 -23.82 -6.19 3.62
N GLU A 59 -24.52 -5.80 2.56
CA GLU A 59 -24.67 -6.59 1.34
C GLU A 59 -23.35 -6.73 0.57
N LEU A 60 -23.22 -7.83 -0.18
CA LEU A 60 -22.00 -8.13 -0.93
C LEU A 60 -21.65 -7.04 -1.95
N SER A 61 -22.65 -6.36 -2.52
CA SER A 61 -22.47 -5.23 -3.43
C SER A 61 -21.79 -4.05 -2.74
N THR A 62 -22.23 -3.69 -1.54
CA THR A 62 -21.59 -2.64 -0.72
C THR A 62 -20.17 -3.00 -0.37
N ILE A 63 -19.93 -4.25 0.05
CA ILE A 63 -18.59 -4.73 0.39
C ILE A 63 -17.67 -4.64 -0.83
N THR A 64 -18.14 -5.10 -1.98
CA THR A 64 -17.39 -5.06 -3.25
C THR A 64 -17.06 -3.63 -3.64
N ALA A 65 -18.02 -2.71 -3.54
CA ALA A 65 -17.80 -1.29 -3.81
C ALA A 65 -16.74 -0.67 -2.88
N HIS A 66 -16.69 -1.10 -1.61
CA HIS A 66 -15.63 -0.67 -0.69
C HIS A 66 -14.26 -1.27 -1.03
N LEU A 67 -14.20 -2.55 -1.41
CA LEU A 67 -12.95 -3.19 -1.85
C LEU A 67 -12.38 -2.53 -3.11
N SER A 68 -13.24 -2.13 -4.06
CA SER A 68 -12.81 -1.41 -5.26
C SER A 68 -12.14 -0.07 -4.97
N LYS A 69 -12.37 0.55 -3.80
CA LYS A 69 -11.68 1.79 -3.40
C LYS A 69 -10.19 1.57 -3.07
N ILE A 70 -9.75 0.34 -2.82
CA ILE A 70 -8.33 0.04 -2.56
C ILE A 70 -7.47 0.41 -3.78
N SER A 71 -7.90 0.08 -4.99
CA SER A 71 -7.16 0.44 -6.20
C SER A 71 -7.05 1.94 -6.37
N SER A 72 -8.14 2.69 -6.13
CA SER A 72 -8.11 4.16 -6.18
C SER A 72 -7.13 4.77 -5.18
N ARG A 73 -7.07 4.23 -3.95
CA ARG A 73 -6.12 4.69 -2.92
C ARG A 73 -4.68 4.41 -3.32
N LEU A 74 -4.41 3.23 -3.87
CA LEU A 74 -3.07 2.91 -4.39
C LEU A 74 -2.68 3.85 -5.53
N THR A 75 -3.59 4.12 -6.47
CA THR A 75 -3.35 5.06 -7.57
C THR A 75 -3.03 6.47 -7.06
N GLU A 76 -3.76 6.95 -6.04
CA GLU A 76 -3.49 8.24 -5.38
C GLU A 76 -2.08 8.24 -4.77
N VAL A 77 -1.75 7.24 -3.94
CA VAL A 77 -0.41 7.10 -3.36
C VAL A 77 0.68 7.12 -4.44
N PHE A 78 0.50 6.37 -5.53
CA PHE A 78 1.49 6.33 -6.61
C PHE A 78 1.62 7.67 -7.35
N ALA A 79 0.51 8.37 -7.59
CA ALA A 79 0.54 9.70 -8.21
C ALA A 79 1.30 10.71 -7.34
N HIS A 80 1.04 10.72 -6.03
CA HIS A 80 1.75 11.57 -5.07
C HIS A 80 3.24 11.21 -4.99
N ALA A 81 3.56 9.92 -4.87
CA ALA A 81 4.94 9.43 -4.85
C ALA A 81 5.72 9.84 -6.10
N GLN A 82 5.11 9.70 -7.27
CA GLN A 82 5.69 10.10 -8.56
C GLN A 82 5.94 11.62 -8.63
N ALA A 83 4.98 12.43 -8.19
CA ALA A 83 5.08 13.89 -8.20
C ALA A 83 6.18 14.40 -7.26
N GLU A 84 6.31 13.77 -6.08
CA GLU A 84 7.26 14.17 -5.04
C GLU A 84 8.63 13.48 -5.16
N LYS A 85 8.77 12.50 -6.08
CA LYS A 85 9.96 11.64 -6.23
C LYS A 85 10.33 10.94 -4.92
N ARG A 86 9.33 10.42 -4.22
CA ARG A 86 9.45 9.71 -2.94
C ARG A 86 8.92 8.29 -3.07
N SER A 87 9.36 7.39 -2.20
CA SER A 87 8.81 6.03 -2.20
C SER A 87 7.31 6.03 -1.83
N PRO A 88 6.49 5.18 -2.47
CA PRO A 88 5.07 5.04 -2.13
C PRO A 88 4.79 4.77 -0.65
N ALA A 89 5.69 4.05 0.04
CA ALA A 89 5.56 3.76 1.47
C ALA A 89 5.58 5.04 2.34
N ARG A 90 6.49 5.98 2.04
CA ARG A 90 6.57 7.25 2.79
C ARG A 90 5.35 8.14 2.58
N VAL A 91 4.84 8.17 1.35
CA VAL A 91 3.63 8.92 1.01
C VAL A 91 2.42 8.31 1.69
N ALA A 92 2.30 6.98 1.67
CA ALA A 92 1.20 6.30 2.32
C ALA A 92 1.21 6.50 3.86
N ASP A 93 2.38 6.54 4.50
CA ASP A 93 2.50 6.83 5.94
C ASP A 93 2.00 8.25 6.24
N GLU A 94 2.42 9.23 5.44
CA GLU A 94 2.00 10.63 5.60
C GLU A 94 0.48 10.80 5.38
N LEU A 95 -0.09 10.10 4.40
CA LEU A 95 -1.54 10.10 4.18
C LEU A 95 -2.29 9.43 5.33
N ALA A 96 -1.76 8.34 5.89
CA ALA A 96 -2.35 7.68 7.06
C ALA A 96 -2.32 8.60 8.30
N GLU A 97 -1.21 9.29 8.55
CA GLU A 97 -1.10 10.27 9.64
C GLU A 97 -2.14 11.39 9.50
N LYS A 98 -2.34 11.94 8.30
CA LYS A 98 -3.36 12.97 8.03
C LYS A 98 -4.78 12.50 8.32
N VAL A 99 -5.07 11.21 8.19
CA VAL A 99 -6.38 10.62 8.52
C VAL A 99 -6.54 10.41 10.03
N LEU A 100 -5.48 10.01 10.73
CA LEU A 100 -5.50 9.72 12.17
C LEU A 100 -5.54 10.97 13.05
N TYR A 101 -4.88 12.05 12.63
CA TYR A 101 -4.81 13.31 13.38
C TYR A 101 -5.81 14.37 12.90
N ARG A 102 -6.90 13.92 12.28
CA ARG A 102 -8.05 14.75 11.88
C ARG A 102 -9.12 14.72 12.95
#